data_AF-A0A822YV97-F1
#
_entry.id   AF-A0A822YV97-F1
#
_cell.length_a   1.000
_cell.length_b   1.000
_cell.length_c   1.000
_cell.angle_alpha   90.00
_cell.angle_beta   90.00
_cell.angle_gamma   90.00
#
_symmetry.space_group_name_H-M   'P 1'
#
loop_
_entity.id
_entity.type
_entity.pdbx_description
1 polymer ?
#
loop_
_entity_poly.entity_id
_entity_poly.type
_entity_poly.pdbx_seq_one_letter_code
_entity_poly.pdbx_strand_id
1 'polypeptide(L)' 'MTDGMFLPNCSCGKGEMTLQIARTETNYGRWFLCCPVRSNHRSSSVWVDEFGGIRHREPRVEVIQ' A
#
# COMPACT_ATOMS: atom_id res chain seq x y z
N MET A 1 15.25 -2.60 -12.46
CA MET A 1 15.13 -1.44 -11.56
C MET A 1 13.68 -1.39 -11.14
N THR A 2 13.36 -1.69 -9.89
CA THR A 2 11.98 -1.74 -9.39
C THR A 2 11.37 -0.34 -9.49
N ASP A 3 10.27 -0.22 -10.23
CA ASP A 3 9.49 1.01 -10.38
C ASP A 3 9.09 1.48 -8.96
N GLY A 4 9.68 2.60 -8.53
CA GLY A 4 9.86 2.95 -7.12
C GLY A 4 8.58 3.33 -6.40
N MET A 5 7.86 2.33 -5.90
CA MET A 5 6.75 2.52 -4.98
C MET A 5 7.30 2.93 -3.61
N PHE A 6 7.35 4.24 -3.33
CA PHE A 6 7.67 4.74 -2.00
C PHE A 6 6.47 4.55 -1.09
N LEU A 7 6.56 3.64 -0.12
CA LEU A 7 5.51 3.44 0.87
C LEU A 7 5.64 4.50 1.97
N PRO A 8 4.52 5.00 2.52
CA PRO A 8 4.57 6.00 3.58
C PRO A 8 5.16 5.41 4.86
N ASN A 9 5.83 6.25 5.65
CA ASN A 9 6.20 5.89 7.01
C ASN A 9 4.96 5.84 7.91
N CYS A 10 4.90 4.83 8.77
CA CYS A 10 3.86 4.68 9.76
C CYS A 10 3.95 5.79 10.81
N SER A 11 2.79 6.33 11.22
CA SER A 11 2.70 7.42 12.21
C SER A 11 3.26 7.07 13.60
N CYS A 12 3.45 5.78 13.91
CA CYS A 12 4.06 5.34 15.16
C CYS A 12 5.59 5.43 15.17
N GLY A 13 6.22 5.85 14.07
CA GLY A 13 7.68 6.00 13.97
C GLY A 13 8.45 4.69 13.83
N LYS A 14 7.77 3.55 13.64
CA LYS A 14 8.41 2.24 13.45
C LYS A 14 8.88 1.96 12.01
N GLY A 15 8.82 2.97 11.14
CA GLY A 15 9.32 2.93 9.76
C GLY A 15 8.22 2.75 8.72
N GLU A 16 8.64 2.30 7.54
CA GLU A 16 7.81 2.15 6.35
C GLU A 16 6.62 1.20 6.60
N MET A 17 5.44 1.57 6.10
CA MET A 17 4.25 0.72 6.16
C MET A 17 4.40 -0.49 5.25
N THR A 18 3.78 -1.61 5.62
CA THR A 18 3.80 -2.84 4.85
C THR A 18 2.54 -2.99 3.99
N LEU A 19 2.72 -3.30 2.71
CA LEU A 19 1.63 -3.60 1.79
C LEU A 19 1.07 -5.02 2.03
N GLN A 20 -0.25 -5.16 2.13
CA GLN A 20 -0.96 -6.41 2.42
C GLN A 20 -2.23 -6.54 1.57
N ILE A 21 -2.67 -7.79 1.36
CA ILE A 21 -3.96 -8.10 0.72
C ILE A 21 -4.96 -8.49 1.81
N ALA A 22 -6.13 -7.86 1.82
CA ALA A 22 -7.21 -8.21 2.71
C ALA A 22 -7.82 -9.55 2.33
N ARG A 23 -8.09 -10.38 3.34
CA ARG A 23 -8.67 -11.72 3.22
C ARG A 23 -9.96 -11.88 4.03
N THR A 24 -10.64 -10.78 4.32
CA THR A 24 -11.96 -10.81 4.94
C THR A 24 -13.03 -10.94 3.87
N GLU A 25 -14.19 -11.52 4.20
CA GLU A 25 -15.27 -11.74 3.22
C GLU A 25 -15.66 -10.48 2.45
N THR A 26 -15.78 -9.34 3.15
CA THR A 26 -16.21 -8.06 2.56
C THR A 26 -15.13 -7.34 1.74
N ASN A 27 -13.84 -7.55 2.04
CA ASN A 27 -12.74 -6.80 1.43
C ASN A 27 -11.75 -7.69 0.68
N TYR A 28 -12.14 -8.92 0.36
CA TYR A 28 -11.24 -9.92 -0.23
C TYR A 28 -10.56 -9.37 -1.50
N GLY A 29 -9.24 -9.45 -1.53
CA GLY A 29 -8.43 -9.01 -2.68
C GLY A 29 -8.09 -7.52 -2.70
N ARG A 30 -8.65 -6.69 -1.81
CA ARG A 30 -8.26 -5.28 -1.69
C ARG A 30 -6.90 -5.13 -1.03
N TRP A 31 -6.10 -4.17 -1.52
CA TRP A 31 -4.79 -3.86 -0.96
C TRP A 31 -4.87 -2.77 0.10
N PHE A 32 -4.15 -2.95 1.19
CA PHE A 32 -4.01 -1.97 2.25
C PHE A 32 -2.56 -1.90 2.74
N LEU A 33 -2.18 -0.73 3.24
CA LEU A 33 -0.94 -0.55 3.97
C LEU A 33 -1.22 -0.74 5.46
N CYS A 34 -0.29 -1.35 6.20
CA CYS A 34 -0.39 -1.47 7.64
C CYS A 34 0.94 -1.19 8.36
N CYS A 35 0.84 -0.96 9.68
CA CYS A 35 1.99 -0.77 10.56
C CYS A 35 2.97 -1.95 10.44
N PRO A 36 4.28 -1.71 10.28
CA PRO A 36 5.27 -2.77 10.06
C PRO A 36 5.38 -3.75 11.24
N VAL A 37 5.04 -3.30 12.44
CA VAL A 37 5.01 -4.14 13.66
C VAL A 37 3.62 -4.68 13.99
N ARG A 38 2.65 -4.55 13.07
CA ARG A 38 1.26 -5.01 13.20
C ARG A 38 0.56 -4.56 14.49
N SER A 39 0.96 -3.40 15.02
CA SER A 39 0.33 -2.80 16.18
C SER A 39 -0.97 -2.09 15.77
N ASN A 40 -1.99 -2.18 16.61
CA ASN A 40 -3.28 -1.53 16.39
C ASN A 40 -3.28 -0.15 17.06
N HIS A 41 -3.03 0.90 16.27
CA HIS A 41 -3.10 2.30 16.69
C HIS A 41 -3.83 3.14 15.65
N ARG A 42 -4.12 4.41 15.97
CA ARG A 42 -4.75 5.35 15.02
C ARG A 42 -3.92 5.43 13.74
N SER A 43 -4.59 5.32 12.59
CA SER A 43 -3.96 5.34 11.26
C SER A 43 -2.89 4.27 11.05
N SER A 44 -2.98 3.15 11.78
CA SER A 44 -2.11 1.97 11.59
C SER A 44 -2.44 1.18 10.32
N SER A 45 -3.55 1.49 9.65
CA SER A 45 -3.94 0.92 8.36
C SER A 45 -4.61 1.95 7.47
N VAL A 46 -4.39 1.83 6.16
CA VAL A 46 -5.03 2.66 5.13
C VAL A 46 -5.22 1.86 3.85
N TRP A 47 -6.37 2.01 3.19
CA TRP A 47 -6.62 1.35 1.91
C TRP A 47 -5.88 2.05 0.78
N VAL A 48 -5.28 1.28 -0.12
CA VAL A 48 -4.48 1.83 -1.23
C VAL A 48 -5.36 2.59 -2.23
N ASP A 49 -6.60 2.12 -2.44
CA ASP A 49 -7.57 2.74 -3.34
C ASP A 49 -8.16 4.07 -2.79
N GLU A 50 -8.20 4.24 -1.47
CA GLU A 50 -8.61 5.49 -0.80
C GLU A 50 -7.42 6.47 -0.65
N PHE A 51 -6.20 5.95 -0.64
CA PHE A 51 -4.98 6.75 -0.57
C PHE A 51 -4.60 7.24 -1.98
N GLY A 52 -5.25 8.31 -2.44
CA GLY A 52 -5.04 8.94 -3.75
C GLY A 52 -3.60 9.41 -4.09
N GLY A 53 -2.61 9.05 -3.26
CA GLY A 53 -1.17 9.24 -3.47
C GLY A 53 -0.42 8.01 -4.03
N ILE A 54 -0.96 6.80 -3.95
CA ILE A 54 -0.41 5.66 -4.72
C ILE A 54 -1.08 5.69 -6.09
N ARG A 55 -0.56 6.56 -6.95
CA ARG A 55 -0.88 6.46 -8.38
C ARG A 55 -0.33 5.11 -8.83
N HIS A 56 -1.22 4.17 -9.15
CA HIS A 56 -0.89 3.16 -10.15
C HIS A 56 -0.39 3.96 -11.36
N ARG A 57 0.94 4.04 -11.55
CA ARG A 57 1.44 4.24 -12.90
C ARG A 57 0.99 2.96 -13.60
N GLU A 58 -0.06 3.07 -14.40
CA GLU A 58 -0.31 2.10 -15.46
C GLU A 58 1.06 1.75 -16.05
N PRO A 59 1.48 0.46 -16.04
CA PRO A 59 2.73 0.11 -16.68
C PRO A 59 2.64 0.62 -18.11
N ARG A 60 3.54 1.53 -18.51
CA ARG A 60 3.65 1.91 -19.91
C ARG A 60 4.00 0.62 -20.66
N VAL A 61 3.00 0.02 -21.30
CA VAL A 61 3.24 -0.99 -22.31
C VAL A 61 3.85 -0.24 -23.49
N GLU A 62 5.18 -0.15 -23.52
CA GLU A 62 5.87 0.27 -24.72
C GLU A 62 5.74 -0.89 -25.73
N VAL A 63 4.83 -0.72 -26.68
CA VAL A 63 4.78 -1.55 -27.88
C VAL A 63 6.02 -1.21 -28.69
N ILE A 64 7.04 -2.07 -28.64
CA ILE A 64 8.22 -1.96 -29.48
C ILE A 64 7.80 -2.40 -30.90
N GLN A 65 7.98 -1.51 -31.88
CA GLN A 65 7.74 -1.76 -33.30
C GLN A 65 8.81 -2.65 -33.93
#